data_AF-A0A814QRD6-F1
#
_entry.id   AF-A0A814QRD6-F1
#
_cell.length_a   1.000
_cell.length_b   1.000
_cell.length_c   1.000
_cell.angle_alpha   90.00
_cell.angle_beta   90.00
_cell.angle_gamma   90.00
#
_symmetry.space_group_name_H-M   'P 1'
#
loop_
_entity.id
_entity.type
_entity.pdbx_description
1 polymer ?
#
loop_
_entity_poly.entity_id
_entity_poly.type
_entity_poly.pdbx_seq_one_letter_code
_entity_poly.pdbx_strand_id
1 'polypeptide(L)'
;MHDEALVYQLKLVDLQRTNLSSNNKEIAVSLRGLARLYQTINNDKEATKYFNQRLDIFQVIYGPEHNYVKEISNELGQLRDSVTISNAVGNEKK
;
A
#
# COMPACT_ATOMS: atom_id res chain seq x y z
N MET A 1 -35.75 24.76 -6.39
CA MET A 1 -35.83 23.53 -5.57
C MET A 1 -35.01 22.37 -6.13
N HIS A 2 -34.69 22.29 -7.42
CA HIS A 2 -33.85 21.20 -7.95
C HIS A 2 -32.34 21.42 -7.69
N ASP A 3 -31.89 22.68 -7.66
CA ASP A 3 -30.47 23.02 -7.47
C ASP A 3 -29.96 22.71 -6.05
N GLU A 4 -30.78 22.90 -5.01
CA GLU A 4 -30.43 22.58 -3.62
C GLU A 4 -30.27 21.06 -3.40
N ALA A 5 -31.13 20.26 -4.03
CA ALA A 5 -31.05 18.80 -3.96
C ALA A 5 -29.78 18.27 -4.64
N LEU A 6 -29.38 18.86 -5.78
CA LEU A 6 -28.14 18.52 -6.47
C LEU A 6 -26.90 18.85 -5.62
N VAL A 7 -26.87 20.02 -4.99
CA VAL A 7 -25.78 20.42 -4.09
C VAL A 7 -25.69 19.47 -2.89
N TYR A 8 -26.81 19.07 -2.31
CA TYR A 8 -26.84 18.12 -1.21
C TYR A 8 -26.32 16.73 -1.62
N GLN A 9 -26.73 16.26 -2.80
CA GLN A 9 -26.27 14.98 -3.35
C GLN A 9 -24.76 14.98 -3.62
N LEU A 10 -24.21 16.07 -4.15
CA LEU A 10 -22.77 16.22 -4.38
C LEU A 10 -21.98 16.20 -3.06
N LYS A 11 -22.45 16.91 -2.03
CA LYS A 11 -21.84 16.90 -0.69
C LYS A 11 -21.82 15.49 -0.09
N LEU A 12 -22.92 14.73 -0.23
CA LEU A 12 -22.98 13.35 0.25
C LEU A 12 -21.97 12.45 -0.47
N VAL A 13 -21.87 12.56 -1.80
CA VAL A 13 -20.89 11.79 -2.59
C VAL A 13 -19.46 12.12 -2.17
N ASP A 14 -19.16 13.40 -1.94
CA ASP A 14 -17.83 13.82 -1.50
C ASP A 14 -17.50 13.31 -0.09
N LEU A 15 -18.44 13.39 0.86
CA LEU A 15 -18.26 12.81 2.21
C LEU A 15 -18.03 11.29 2.16
N GLN A 16 -18.81 10.58 1.34
CA GLN A 16 -18.63 9.14 1.14
C GLN A 16 -17.26 8.84 0.52
N ARG A 17 -16.83 9.61 -0.48
CA ARG A 17 -15.51 9.48 -1.10
C ARG A 17 -14.40 9.71 -0.08
N THR A 18 -14.48 10.75 0.73
CA THR A 18 -13.51 11.05 1.79
C THR A 18 -13.45 9.94 2.84
N ASN A 19 -14.60 9.40 3.25
CA ASN A 19 -14.66 8.29 4.21
C ASN A 19 -14.04 7.01 3.63
N LEU A 20 -14.36 6.66 2.38
CA LEU A 20 -13.74 5.53 1.68
C LEU A 20 -12.23 5.70 1.55
N SER A 21 -11.77 6.90 1.16
CA SER A 21 -10.34 7.21 1.10
C SER A 21 -9.68 7.10 2.47
N SER A 22 -10.34 7.52 3.55
CA SER A 22 -9.80 7.46 4.92
C SER A 22 -9.68 6.02 5.41
N ASN A 23 -10.73 5.21 5.23
CA ASN A 23 -10.70 3.78 5.54
C ASN A 23 -9.60 3.05 4.75
N ASN A 24 -9.46 3.37 3.46
CA ASN A 24 -8.41 2.79 2.63
C ASN A 24 -7.01 3.19 3.13
N LYS A 25 -6.80 4.44 3.57
CA LYS A 25 -5.53 4.86 4.20
C LYS A 25 -5.22 4.05 5.45
N GLU A 26 -6.20 3.82 6.32
CA GLU A 26 -6.03 3.04 7.56
C GLU A 26 -5.68 1.57 7.27
N ILE A 27 -6.36 0.95 6.30
CA ILE A 27 -6.02 -0.40 5.81
C ILE A 27 -4.57 -0.42 5.33
N ALA A 28 -4.15 0.57 4.55
CA ALA A 28 -2.82 0.62 3.99
C ALA A 28 -1.71 0.86 5.05
N VAL A 29 -2.01 1.59 6.13
CA VAL A 29 -1.12 1.69 7.30
C VAL A 29 -0.98 0.34 8.01
N SER A 30 -2.08 -0.39 8.17
CA SER A 30 -2.10 -1.72 8.79
C SER A 30 -1.30 -2.74 7.95
N LEU A 31 -1.44 -2.70 6.63
CA LEU A 31 -0.66 -3.51 5.69
C LEU A 31 0.84 -3.25 5.79
N ARG A 32 1.27 -1.99 5.99
CA ARG A 32 2.69 -1.68 6.27
C ARG A 32 3.18 -2.39 7.53
N GLY A 33 2.38 -2.39 8.59
CA GLY A 33 2.70 -3.07 9.84
C GLY A 33 2.89 -4.57 9.65
N LEU A 34 1.96 -5.21 8.94
CA LEU A 34 2.07 -6.63 8.58
C LEU A 34 3.32 -6.90 7.75
N ALA A 35 3.56 -6.11 6.70
CA ALA A 35 4.73 -6.27 5.85
C ALA A 35 6.04 -6.23 6.66
N ARG A 36 6.18 -5.24 7.54
CA ARG A 36 7.36 -5.12 8.42
C ARG A 36 7.48 -6.28 9.41
N LEU A 37 6.37 -6.75 9.97
CA LEU A 37 6.38 -7.93 10.84
C LEU A 37 6.89 -9.16 10.07
N TYR A 38 6.43 -9.37 8.84
CA TYR A 38 6.93 -10.47 8.00
C TYR A 38 8.42 -10.34 7.65
N GLN A 39 8.94 -9.12 7.46
CA GLN A 39 10.38 -8.89 7.32
C GLN A 39 11.15 -9.33 8.58
N THR A 40 10.62 -9.05 9.78
CA THR A 40 11.32 -9.45 11.04
C THR A 40 11.46 -10.95 11.22
N ILE A 41 10.61 -11.75 10.58
CA ILE A 41 10.67 -13.22 10.60
C ILE A 41 11.29 -13.80 9.31
N ASN A 42 12.01 -12.99 8.53
CA ASN A 42 12.67 -13.34 7.26
C ASN A 42 11.71 -13.95 6.21
N ASN A 43 10.42 -13.58 6.26
CA ASN A 43 9.44 -14.01 5.26
C ASN A 43 9.16 -12.86 4.28
N ASP A 44 10.17 -12.60 3.46
CA ASP A 44 10.17 -11.50 2.49
C ASP A 44 9.10 -11.68 1.39
N LYS A 45 8.68 -12.92 1.13
CA LYS A 45 7.60 -13.23 0.18
C LYS A 45 6.26 -12.67 0.64
N GLU A 46 5.84 -12.97 1.88
CA GLU A 46 4.60 -12.41 2.41
C GLU A 46 4.72 -10.91 2.66
N ALA A 47 5.88 -10.42 3.12
CA ALA A 47 6.11 -8.98 3.22
C ALA A 47 5.91 -8.25 1.88
N THR A 48 6.41 -8.82 0.77
CA THR A 48 6.26 -8.25 -0.58
C THR A 48 4.79 -8.17 -0.98
N LYS A 49 4.00 -9.21 -0.67
CA LYS A 49 2.56 -9.24 -0.96
C LYS A 49 1.82 -8.10 -0.24
N TYR A 50 2.10 -7.88 1.05
CA TYR A 50 1.45 -6.81 1.81
C TYR A 50 1.90 -5.41 1.36
N PHE A 51 3.17 -5.23 0.98
CA PHE A 51 3.62 -3.97 0.38
C PHE A 51 2.98 -3.70 -0.98
N ASN A 52 2.75 -4.71 -1.83
CA ASN A 52 2.02 -4.53 -3.09
C ASN A 52 0.56 -4.12 -2.85
N GLN A 53 -0.15 -4.76 -1.93
CA GLN A 53 -1.52 -4.36 -1.59
C GLN A 53 -1.59 -2.92 -1.05
N ARG A 54 -0.60 -2.52 -0.25
CA ARG A 54 -0.46 -1.13 0.21
C ARG A 54 -0.22 -0.18 -0.96
N LEU A 55 0.62 -0.57 -1.93
CA LEU A 55 0.92 0.22 -3.13
C LEU A 55 -0.35 0.50 -3.94
N ASP A 56 -1.14 -0.54 -4.22
CA ASP A 56 -2.38 -0.43 -5.00
C ASP A 56 -3.35 0.57 -4.35
N ILE A 57 -3.51 0.50 -3.03
CA ILE A 57 -4.37 1.42 -2.29
C ILE A 57 -3.85 2.86 -2.37
N PHE A 58 -2.56 3.09 -2.11
CA PHE A 58 -1.98 4.43 -2.14
C PHE A 58 -1.96 5.02 -3.56
N GLN A 59 -1.83 4.21 -4.61
CA GLN A 59 -1.98 4.65 -6.00
C GLN A 59 -3.39 5.13 -6.30
N VAL A 60 -4.42 4.43 -5.82
CA VAL A 60 -5.83 4.85 -5.99
C VAL A 60 -6.12 6.15 -5.25
N ILE A 61 -5.56 6.33 -4.05
CA ILE A 61 -5.85 7.51 -3.20
C ILE A 61 -5.11 8.77 -3.68
N TYR A 62 -3.82 8.64 -4.03
CA TYR A 62 -2.94 9.79 -4.25
C TYR A 62 -2.41 9.91 -5.68
N GLY A 63 -2.56 8.86 -6.51
CA GLY A 63 -1.96 8.77 -7.83
C GLY A 63 -0.51 8.28 -7.80
N PRO A 64 0.01 7.79 -8.95
CA PRO A 64 1.30 7.11 -9.03
C PRO A 64 2.52 8.01 -8.76
N GLU A 65 2.39 9.32 -8.96
CA GLU A 65 3.50 10.27 -8.79
C GLU A 65 3.72 10.74 -7.35
N HIS A 66 2.81 10.38 -6.44
CA HIS A 66 2.87 10.82 -5.06
C HIS A 66 4.07 10.24 -4.31
N ASN A 67 4.66 11.03 -3.41
CA ASN A 67 5.85 10.61 -2.65
C ASN A 67 5.65 9.31 -1.86
N TYR A 68 4.47 9.11 -1.27
CA TYR A 68 4.14 7.83 -0.59
C TYR A 68 4.16 6.62 -1.53
N VAL A 69 3.72 6.76 -2.79
CA VAL A 69 3.76 5.66 -3.77
C VAL A 69 5.22 5.36 -4.13
N LYS A 70 6.05 6.40 -4.32
CA LYS A 70 7.49 6.25 -4.56
C LYS A 70 8.22 5.57 -3.40
N GLU A 71 7.89 5.95 -2.16
CA GLU A 71 8.42 5.32 -0.94
C GLU A 71 8.09 3.83 -0.88
N ILE A 72 6.83 3.45 -1.13
CA ILE A 72 6.42 2.04 -1.13
C ILE A 72 7.14 1.24 -2.23
N SER A 73 7.29 1.81 -3.42
CA SER A 73 8.05 1.19 -4.51
C SER A 73 9.52 0.96 -4.15
N ASN A 74 10.13 1.89 -3.40
CA ASN A 74 11.50 1.73 -2.91
C ASN A 74 11.60 0.61 -1.86
N GLU A 75 10.65 0.54 -0.90
CA GLU A 75 10.58 -0.56 0.08
C GLU A 75 10.43 -1.93 -0.64
N LEU A 76 9.63 -2.00 -1.70
CA LEU A 76 9.50 -3.20 -2.54
C LEU A 76 10.77 -3.57 -3.30
N GLY A 77 11.52 -2.58 -3.79
CA GLY A 77 12.82 -2.80 -4.44
C GLY A 77 13.83 -3.44 -3.49
N GLN A 78 13.99 -2.87 -2.29
CA GLN A 78 14.89 -3.40 -1.26
C GLN A 78 14.54 -4.83 -0.87
N LEU A 79 13.24 -5.14 -0.78
CA LEU A 79 12.78 -6.47 -0.41
C LEU A 79 13.05 -7.52 -1.51
N ARG A 80 12.93 -7.13 -2.78
CA ARG A 80 13.28 -8.01 -3.92
C ARG A 80 14.78 -8.28 -3.99
N ASP A 81 15.59 -7.28 -3.71
CA ASP A 81 17.05 -7.43 -3.65
C ASP A 81 17.44 -8.36 -2.49
N SER A 82 16.81 -8.22 -1.32
CA SER A 82 16.97 -9.11 -0.18
C SER A 82 16.66 -10.58 -0.55
N VAL A 83 15.49 -10.84 -1.16
CA VAL A 83 15.10 -12.19 -1.61
C VAL A 83 16.13 -12.76 -2.58
N THR A 84 16.64 -11.95 -3.50
CA THR A 84 17.63 -12.38 -4.50
C THR A 84 18.95 -12.76 -3.82
N ILE A 85 19.41 -11.97 -2.86
CA ILE A 85 20.62 -12.25 -2.07
C ILE A 85 20.43 -13.49 -1.19
N SER A 86 19.32 -13.61 -0.45
CA SER A 86 19.04 -14.79 0.38
C SER A 86 19.00 -16.08 -0.44
N ASN A 87 18.42 -16.04 -1.64
CA ASN A 87 18.41 -17.18 -2.55
C ASN A 87 19.80 -17.51 -3.12
N ALA A 88 20.64 -16.49 -3.37
CA ALA A 88 22.00 -16.69 -3.85
C ALA A 88 22.91 -17.33 -2.77
N VAL A 89 22.87 -16.83 -1.54
CA VAL A 89 23.71 -17.34 -0.43
C VAL A 89 23.23 -18.71 0.07
N GLY A 90 21.92 -19.00 -0.04
CA GLY A 90 21.36 -20.31 0.29
C GLY A 90 21.80 -21.45 -0.65
N ASN A 91 22.28 -21.13 -1.85
CA ASN A 91 22.76 -22.11 -2.84
C ASN A 91 24.26 -22.44 -2.72
N GLU A 92 25.00 -21.78 -1.84
CA GLU A 92 26.44 -22.05 -1.62
C GLU A 92 26.72 -23.08 -0.51
N LYS A 93 25.67 -23.67 0.10
CA LYS A 93 25.79 -24.68 1.17
C LYS A 93 25.27 -26.08 0.77
N LYS A 94 25.53 -26.51 -0.46
CA LYS A 94 25.38 -27.92 -0.85
C LYS A 94 26.69 -28.49 -1.36
#